data_AF-A0A9X2SNW4-F1
#
_entry.id   AF-A0A9X2SNW4-F1
#
_cell.length_a   1.000
_cell.length_b   1.000
_cell.length_c   1.000
_cell.angle_alpha   90.00
_cell.angle_beta   90.00
_cell.angle_gamma   90.00
#
_symmetry.space_group_name_H-M   'P 1'
#
loop_
_entity.id
_entity.type
_entity.pdbx_description
1 polymer ?
#
loop_
_entity_poly.entity_id
_entity_poly.type
_entity_poly.pdbx_seq_one_letter_code
_entity_poly.pdbx_strand_id
1 'polypeptide(L)'
;MRTTMLRTGSLAGVTVAVLAATAGIAAADDSVTGSAFGASATVSLLPGVLTDSKGITVETGQLAKSASAGPKSASIADVPLKGLVTAKAIASSVVDGAGSVAAKASVAEATLPLLAPVAGRVPSIRLISARCASADGHVTGSSDLANVNLGKLGTLPAATSPNQKLGIPGVAEITVNEQLQRYDGSLEVTALHIKLLGGKTTGALGSGDVKLASVTCGPSKERAPEAPPKPEGPGQVVVVPAGAPQTGDGSLATEG
;
A
#
# COMPACT_ATOMS: atom_id res chain seq x y z
N MET A 1 -19.46 27.71 -80.51
CA MET A 1 -18.23 28.22 -81.14
C MET A 1 -17.21 28.55 -80.06
N ARG A 2 -16.00 28.03 -80.23
CA ARG A 2 -14.69 28.55 -79.80
C ARG A 2 -14.38 28.68 -78.30
N THR A 3 -13.59 27.68 -77.87
CA THR A 3 -12.56 27.64 -76.83
C THR A 3 -11.63 28.86 -76.77
N THR A 4 -11.20 29.23 -75.56
CA THR A 4 -9.81 29.70 -75.29
C THR A 4 -9.38 29.31 -73.86
N MET A 5 -8.35 28.45 -73.76
CA MET A 5 -7.51 28.23 -72.57
C MET A 5 -6.48 29.35 -72.43
N LEU A 6 -5.98 29.62 -71.21
CA LEU A 6 -4.56 29.80 -70.82
C LEU A 6 -4.48 30.18 -69.32
N ARG A 7 -3.84 29.34 -68.47
CA ARG A 7 -2.53 29.56 -67.78
C ARG A 7 -2.57 30.71 -66.74
N THR A 8 -2.11 30.61 -65.48
CA THR A 8 -0.90 30.00 -64.90
C THR A 8 -0.87 30.32 -63.38
N GLY A 9 -0.08 29.58 -62.59
CA GLY A 9 0.59 30.17 -61.42
C GLY A 9 0.25 29.56 -60.04
N SER A 10 0.80 28.38 -59.77
CA SER A 10 0.93 27.81 -58.43
C SER A 10 2.07 28.49 -57.67
N LEU A 11 1.78 29.05 -56.49
CA LEU A 11 2.77 29.40 -55.46
C LEU A 11 2.45 28.61 -54.19
N ALA A 12 3.37 27.71 -53.86
CA ALA A 12 3.36 26.91 -52.66
C ALA A 12 3.56 27.81 -51.43
N GLY A 13 2.51 27.97 -50.63
CA GLY A 13 2.60 28.54 -49.28
C GLY A 13 3.11 27.46 -48.32
N VAL A 14 4.34 27.62 -47.85
CA VAL A 14 4.88 26.84 -46.73
C VAL A 14 4.14 27.29 -45.46
N THR A 15 3.12 26.54 -45.06
CA THR A 15 2.50 26.70 -43.75
C THR A 15 3.39 26.05 -42.70
N VAL A 16 4.18 26.86 -41.98
CA VAL A 16 4.80 26.44 -40.73
C VAL A 16 3.68 26.31 -39.70
N ALA A 17 3.11 25.11 -39.60
CA ALA A 17 2.22 24.76 -38.50
C ALA A 17 3.09 24.66 -37.23
N VAL A 18 3.14 25.75 -36.46
CA VAL A 18 3.62 25.70 -35.08
C VAL A 18 2.59 24.87 -34.30
N LEU A 19 2.86 23.57 -34.17
CA LEU A 19 2.18 22.74 -33.18
C LEU A 19 2.57 23.28 -31.80
N ALA A 20 1.70 24.10 -31.22
CA ALA A 20 1.68 24.33 -29.79
C ALA A 20 1.34 22.98 -29.13
N ALA A 21 2.37 22.20 -28.85
CA ALA A 21 2.26 21.04 -27.99
C ALA A 21 1.92 21.55 -26.59
N THR A 22 0.62 21.68 -26.29
CA THR A 22 0.15 21.66 -24.91
C THR A 22 0.42 20.25 -24.41
N ALA A 23 1.65 20.03 -23.94
CA ALA A 23 1.95 18.90 -23.08
C ALA A 23 1.03 19.09 -21.86
N GLY A 24 -0.11 18.40 -21.87
CA GLY A 24 -0.91 18.23 -20.67
C GLY A 24 0.02 17.58 -19.67
N ILE A 25 0.48 18.37 -18.70
CA ILE A 25 1.18 17.85 -17.54
C ILE A 25 0.13 16.97 -16.86
N ALA A 26 0.23 15.66 -17.05
CA ALA A 26 -0.56 14.72 -16.27
C ALA A 26 -0.27 15.08 -14.81
N ALA A 27 -1.27 15.57 -14.09
CA ALA A 27 -1.15 15.81 -12.66
C ALA A 27 -0.62 14.51 -12.05
N ALA A 28 0.52 14.60 -11.34
CA ALA A 28 1.02 13.46 -10.61
C ALA A 28 -0.10 13.01 -9.67
N ASP A 29 -0.44 11.72 -9.72
CA ASP A 29 -1.43 11.16 -8.82
C ASP A 29 -0.85 11.26 -7.39
N ASP A 30 -1.37 12.21 -6.63
CA ASP A 30 -1.05 12.43 -5.22
C ASP A 30 -1.73 11.40 -4.32
N SER A 31 -2.43 10.40 -4.90
CA SER A 31 -3.03 9.32 -4.12
C SER A 31 -1.95 8.49 -3.45
N VAL A 32 -2.03 8.45 -2.12
CA VAL A 32 -1.32 7.47 -1.32
C VAL A 32 -2.05 6.14 -1.47
N THR A 33 -1.31 5.08 -1.79
CA THR A 33 -1.90 3.76 -2.02
C THR A 33 -1.79 2.86 -0.80
N GLY A 34 -2.73 1.94 -0.62
CA GLY A 34 -2.70 0.96 0.44
C GLY A 34 -3.18 -0.41 -0.05
N SER A 35 -2.79 -1.46 0.67
CA SER A 35 -3.26 -2.81 0.45
C SER A 35 -3.36 -3.59 1.75
N ALA A 36 -4.21 -4.60 1.78
CA ALA A 36 -4.40 -5.45 2.95
C ALA A 36 -4.83 -6.87 2.53
N PHE A 37 -4.45 -7.86 3.33
CA PHE A 37 -4.94 -9.23 3.20
C PHE A 37 -5.07 -9.91 4.55
N GLY A 38 -6.06 -10.81 4.64
CA GLY A 38 -6.37 -11.52 5.87
C GLY A 38 -5.35 -12.60 6.21
N ALA A 39 -4.92 -13.38 5.22
CA ALA A 39 -3.90 -14.41 5.43
C ALA A 39 -3.16 -14.78 4.13
N SER A 40 -1.92 -15.24 4.27
CA SER A 40 -1.17 -15.91 3.20
C SER A 40 -0.23 -16.96 3.79
N ALA A 41 -0.01 -18.04 3.06
CA ALA A 41 0.99 -19.05 3.40
C ALA A 41 1.75 -19.49 2.14
N THR A 42 3.08 -19.55 2.28
CA THR A 42 3.99 -20.17 1.32
C THR A 42 4.97 -21.02 2.12
N VAL A 43 4.66 -22.30 2.26
CA VAL A 43 5.42 -23.23 3.11
C VAL A 43 5.71 -24.54 2.40
N SER A 44 6.85 -25.13 2.71
CA SER A 44 7.22 -26.50 2.36
C SER A 44 7.41 -27.30 3.65
N LEU A 45 6.50 -28.22 3.91
CA LEU A 45 6.48 -29.06 5.10
C LEU A 45 7.21 -30.38 4.86
N LEU A 46 7.87 -30.88 5.91
CA LEU A 46 8.52 -32.18 5.88
C LEU A 46 7.50 -33.33 5.96
N PRO A 47 7.86 -34.55 5.49
CA PRO A 47 7.02 -35.74 5.68
C PRO A 47 6.68 -35.96 7.16
N GLY A 48 5.43 -36.34 7.45
CA GLY A 48 4.94 -36.54 8.82
C GLY A 48 4.42 -35.27 9.51
N VAL A 49 4.56 -34.10 8.86
CA VAL A 49 4.01 -32.83 9.35
C VAL A 49 2.66 -32.59 8.68
N LEU A 50 1.58 -32.61 9.46
CA LEU A 50 0.16 -32.52 9.04
C LEU A 50 -0.33 -33.63 8.09
N THR A 51 0.54 -34.39 7.45
CA THR A 51 0.19 -35.57 6.63
C THR A 51 1.17 -36.71 6.86
N ASP A 52 0.68 -37.95 6.81
CA ASP A 52 1.41 -39.13 7.31
C ASP A 52 2.46 -39.71 6.34
N SER A 53 2.56 -39.22 5.10
CA SER A 53 3.24 -40.02 4.05
C SER A 53 4.17 -39.26 3.12
N LYS A 54 3.95 -37.96 2.87
CA LYS A 54 4.79 -37.15 1.96
C LYS A 54 4.89 -35.71 2.47
N GLY A 55 6.03 -35.07 2.22
CA GLY A 55 6.13 -33.62 2.40
C GLY A 55 5.13 -32.90 1.50
N ILE A 56 4.64 -31.74 1.93
CA ILE A 56 3.65 -30.95 1.20
C ILE A 56 4.14 -29.51 1.04
N THR A 57 3.98 -28.96 -0.16
CA THR A 57 4.11 -27.52 -0.39
C THR A 57 2.72 -26.91 -0.44
N VAL A 58 2.52 -25.84 0.32
CA VAL A 58 1.27 -25.09 0.37
C VAL A 58 1.55 -23.66 -0.04
N GLU A 59 0.85 -23.20 -1.07
CA GLU A 59 0.83 -21.82 -1.50
C GLU A 59 -0.62 -21.37 -1.63
N THR A 60 -1.02 -20.38 -0.84
CA THR A 60 -2.42 -19.93 -0.79
C THR A 60 -2.65 -18.62 -1.55
N GLY A 61 -1.58 -17.92 -1.91
CA GLY A 61 -1.66 -16.51 -2.26
C GLY A 61 -2.20 -15.66 -1.11
N GLN A 62 -2.66 -14.44 -1.44
CA GLN A 62 -3.27 -13.51 -0.49
C GLN A 62 -4.79 -13.74 -0.42
N LEU A 63 -5.28 -14.22 0.72
CA LEU A 63 -6.69 -14.42 0.98
C LEU A 63 -7.35 -13.17 1.55
N ALA A 64 -8.61 -12.93 1.16
CA ALA A 64 -9.35 -11.71 1.47
C ALA A 64 -8.53 -10.44 1.18
N LYS A 65 -8.09 -10.28 -0.07
CA LYS A 65 -7.27 -9.15 -0.50
C LYS A 65 -8.13 -7.90 -0.75
N SER A 66 -7.66 -6.74 -0.28
CA SER A 66 -8.17 -5.41 -0.64
C SER A 66 -7.01 -4.46 -0.97
N ALA A 67 -7.30 -3.42 -1.77
CA ALA A 67 -6.31 -2.44 -2.20
C ALA A 67 -6.96 -1.12 -2.66
N SER A 68 -6.18 -0.03 -2.67
CA SER A 68 -6.60 1.25 -3.29
C SER A 68 -6.92 1.05 -4.78
N ALA A 69 -6.11 0.28 -5.49
CA ALA A 69 -6.37 -0.13 -6.88
C ALA A 69 -6.98 -1.54 -6.92
N GLY A 70 -8.24 -1.68 -6.49
CA GLY A 70 -8.95 -2.96 -6.45
C GLY A 70 -10.16 -2.95 -5.51
N PRO A 71 -10.62 -4.13 -5.06
CA PRO A 71 -11.67 -4.23 -4.04
C PRO A 71 -11.26 -3.47 -2.78
N LYS A 72 -12.13 -2.58 -2.29
CA LYS A 72 -11.88 -1.80 -1.06
C LYS A 72 -12.06 -2.62 0.21
N SER A 73 -12.74 -3.76 0.13
CA SER A 73 -12.86 -4.71 1.22
C SER A 73 -13.03 -6.12 0.70
N ALA A 74 -12.67 -7.10 1.52
CA ALA A 74 -12.89 -8.52 1.26
C ALA A 74 -13.00 -9.28 2.57
N SER A 75 -13.80 -10.35 2.57
CA SER A 75 -13.94 -11.24 3.72
C SER A 75 -14.16 -12.69 3.29
N ILE A 76 -13.64 -13.62 4.07
CA ILE A 76 -13.86 -15.06 3.88
C ILE A 76 -14.19 -15.67 5.24
N ALA A 77 -15.27 -16.45 5.30
CA ALA A 77 -15.64 -17.23 6.47
C ALA A 77 -15.03 -18.63 6.39
N ASP A 78 -14.83 -19.25 7.56
CA ASP A 78 -14.40 -20.63 7.73
C ASP A 78 -13.17 -20.99 6.88
N VAL A 79 -12.09 -20.24 7.07
CA VAL A 79 -10.87 -20.33 6.27
C VAL A 79 -10.02 -21.51 6.76
N PRO A 80 -9.86 -22.58 5.95
CA PRO A 80 -8.92 -23.63 6.23
C PRO A 80 -7.69 -23.38 5.35
N LEU A 81 -6.62 -22.81 5.91
CA LEU A 81 -5.33 -22.61 5.20
C LEU A 81 -4.60 -23.97 5.07
N LYS A 82 -5.27 -24.94 4.43
CA LYS A 82 -4.82 -26.32 4.23
C LYS A 82 -4.31 -26.99 5.51
N GLY A 83 -4.94 -26.68 6.65
CA GLY A 83 -4.59 -27.23 7.96
C GLY A 83 -3.39 -26.56 8.65
N LEU A 84 -2.67 -25.65 7.98
CA LEU A 84 -1.58 -24.88 8.61
C LEU A 84 -2.10 -23.97 9.71
N VAL A 85 -3.18 -23.28 9.37
CA VAL A 85 -3.93 -22.35 10.19
C VAL A 85 -5.41 -22.56 9.88
N THR A 86 -6.24 -22.48 10.91
CA THR A 86 -7.69 -22.34 10.71
C THR A 86 -8.13 -21.00 11.28
N ALA A 87 -9.13 -20.38 10.67
CA ALA A 87 -9.75 -19.17 11.18
C ALA A 87 -11.24 -19.18 10.85
N LYS A 88 -12.06 -18.69 11.76
CA LYS A 88 -13.51 -18.58 11.51
C LYS A 88 -13.85 -17.47 10.53
N ALA A 89 -13.08 -16.40 10.55
CA ALA A 89 -13.22 -15.34 9.57
C ALA A 89 -11.90 -14.62 9.36
N ILE A 90 -11.67 -14.20 8.13
CA ILE A 90 -10.66 -13.21 7.80
C ILE A 90 -11.34 -12.06 7.06
N ALA A 91 -10.85 -10.85 7.28
CA ALA A 91 -11.34 -9.66 6.61
C ALA A 91 -10.20 -8.68 6.36
N SER A 92 -10.34 -7.88 5.30
CA SER A 92 -9.48 -6.75 5.05
C SER A 92 -10.27 -5.58 4.46
N SER A 93 -9.73 -4.38 4.64
CA SER A 93 -10.30 -3.16 4.08
C SER A 93 -9.23 -2.11 3.83
N VAL A 94 -9.42 -1.31 2.79
CA VAL A 94 -8.65 -0.12 2.48
C VAL A 94 -9.62 1.05 2.30
N VAL A 95 -9.32 2.16 2.94
CA VAL A 95 -10.01 3.45 2.79
C VAL A 95 -8.96 4.45 2.34
N ASP A 96 -9.10 4.95 1.12
CA ASP A 96 -8.23 5.94 0.50
C ASP A 96 -8.97 7.24 0.24
N GLY A 97 -8.23 8.34 0.32
CA GLY A 97 -8.69 9.69 0.03
C GLY A 97 -7.59 10.51 -0.62
N ALA A 98 -7.87 11.78 -0.89
CA ALA A 98 -6.85 12.69 -1.41
C ALA A 98 -5.70 12.80 -0.39
N GLY A 99 -4.51 12.33 -0.75
CA GLY A 99 -3.31 12.40 0.09
C GLY A 99 -3.32 11.50 1.34
N SER A 100 -4.28 10.59 1.50
CA SER A 100 -4.35 9.71 2.67
C SER A 100 -4.83 8.30 2.35
N VAL A 101 -4.41 7.34 3.17
CA VAL A 101 -4.90 5.96 3.13
C VAL A 101 -4.88 5.34 4.53
N ALA A 102 -5.88 4.53 4.82
CA ALA A 102 -5.93 3.66 5.98
C ALA A 102 -6.22 2.23 5.52
N ALA A 103 -5.45 1.26 5.99
CA ALA A 103 -5.65 -0.14 5.69
C ALA A 103 -5.77 -0.96 6.97
N LYS A 104 -6.62 -1.98 6.93
CA LYS A 104 -6.88 -2.88 8.05
C LYS A 104 -6.99 -4.31 7.56
N ALA A 105 -6.42 -5.23 8.33
CA ALA A 105 -6.65 -6.66 8.18
C ALA A 105 -6.98 -7.27 9.55
N SER A 106 -7.83 -8.29 9.56
CA SER A 106 -8.20 -9.01 10.77
C SER A 106 -8.46 -10.49 10.54
N VAL A 107 -8.10 -11.30 11.52
CA VAL A 107 -8.38 -12.74 11.59
C VAL A 107 -9.08 -13.00 12.92
N ALA A 108 -10.22 -13.67 12.87
CA ALA A 108 -11.03 -14.03 14.03
C ALA A 108 -10.96 -15.54 14.29
N GLU A 109 -10.84 -15.89 15.58
CA GLU A 109 -10.79 -17.26 16.08
C GLU A 109 -9.77 -18.12 15.30
N ALA A 110 -8.51 -17.65 15.30
CA ALA A 110 -7.41 -18.36 14.64
C ALA A 110 -6.92 -19.52 15.51
N THR A 111 -6.63 -20.66 14.88
CA THR A 111 -5.85 -21.74 15.50
C THR A 111 -4.65 -22.09 14.63
N LEU A 112 -3.57 -22.57 15.25
CA LEU A 112 -2.30 -22.86 14.57
C LEU A 112 -1.93 -24.36 14.69
N PRO A 113 -2.65 -25.29 14.03
CA PRO A 113 -2.36 -26.72 14.13
C PRO A 113 -0.91 -27.08 13.79
N LEU A 114 -0.29 -26.33 12.87
CA LEU A 114 1.13 -26.45 12.51
C LEU A 114 2.07 -26.43 13.72
N LEU A 115 1.76 -25.64 14.75
CA LEU A 115 2.59 -25.48 15.94
C LEU A 115 2.21 -26.43 17.09
N ALA A 116 1.16 -27.24 16.93
CA ALA A 116 0.67 -28.13 17.97
C ALA A 116 1.73 -29.10 18.52
N PRO A 117 2.60 -29.73 17.69
CA PRO A 117 3.61 -30.67 18.18
C PRO A 117 4.59 -30.04 19.18
N VAL A 118 4.99 -28.79 18.94
CA VAL A 118 5.93 -28.06 19.81
C VAL A 118 5.24 -27.34 20.96
N ALA A 119 4.00 -26.91 20.77
CA ALA A 119 3.20 -26.25 21.80
C ALA A 119 2.55 -27.23 22.79
N GLY A 120 2.52 -28.53 22.49
CA GLY A 120 1.84 -29.57 23.28
C GLY A 120 0.31 -29.53 23.21
N ARG A 121 -0.27 -28.53 22.55
CA ARG A 121 -1.68 -28.39 22.17
C ARG A 121 -1.77 -27.43 21.00
N VAL A 122 -2.90 -27.40 20.30
CA VAL A 122 -3.13 -26.42 19.22
C VAL A 122 -3.18 -25.00 19.81
N PRO A 123 -2.27 -24.09 19.42
CA PRO A 123 -2.36 -22.68 19.81
C PRO A 123 -3.61 -22.02 19.25
N SER A 124 -4.17 -21.07 19.99
CA SER A 124 -5.36 -20.32 19.61
C SER A 124 -5.23 -18.83 19.89
N ILE A 125 -5.78 -18.00 19.02
CA ILE A 125 -5.81 -16.55 19.16
C ILE A 125 -7.20 -16.04 18.76
N ARG A 126 -7.86 -15.28 19.63
CA ARG A 126 -9.25 -14.86 19.38
C ARG A 126 -9.34 -13.79 18.30
N LEU A 127 -8.43 -12.83 18.32
CA LEU A 127 -8.37 -11.76 17.33
C LEU A 127 -6.90 -11.48 17.00
N ILE A 128 -6.62 -11.37 15.72
CA ILE A 128 -5.35 -10.86 15.18
C ILE A 128 -5.74 -9.69 14.30
N SER A 129 -5.17 -8.51 14.50
CA SER A 129 -5.45 -7.35 13.66
C SER A 129 -4.20 -6.55 13.36
N ALA A 130 -4.09 -6.08 12.12
CA ALA A 130 -3.08 -5.12 11.69
C ALA A 130 -3.77 -3.88 11.14
N ARG A 131 -3.15 -2.72 11.38
CA ARG A 131 -3.59 -1.43 10.86
C ARG A 131 -2.37 -0.65 10.40
N CYS A 132 -2.53 0.06 9.30
CA CYS A 132 -1.63 1.13 8.93
C CYS A 132 -2.42 2.33 8.46
N ALA A 133 -1.83 3.51 8.60
CA ALA A 133 -2.36 4.74 8.06
C ALA A 133 -1.21 5.58 7.51
N SER A 134 -1.47 6.30 6.43
CA SER A 134 -0.56 7.26 5.84
C SER A 134 -1.34 8.53 5.53
N ALA A 135 -0.91 9.65 6.10
CA ALA A 135 -1.52 10.97 5.95
C ALA A 135 -0.50 12.04 6.39
N ASP A 136 -0.59 13.24 5.82
CA ASP A 136 0.15 14.44 6.28
C ASP A 136 1.67 14.23 6.41
N GLY A 137 2.29 13.52 5.47
CA GLY A 137 3.74 13.25 5.53
C GLY A 137 4.15 12.21 6.58
N HIS A 138 3.20 11.52 7.23
CA HIS A 138 3.47 10.47 8.20
C HIS A 138 2.85 9.13 7.81
N VAL A 139 3.61 8.05 8.02
CA VAL A 139 3.12 6.66 7.91
C VAL A 139 3.21 6.00 9.29
N THR A 140 2.12 5.39 9.74
CA THR A 140 2.02 4.73 11.05
C THR A 140 1.48 3.31 10.89
N GLY A 141 1.87 2.45 11.84
CA GLY A 141 1.58 1.04 11.80
C GLY A 141 1.38 0.46 13.19
N SER A 142 0.43 -0.45 13.34
CA SER A 142 0.19 -1.15 14.61
C SER A 142 -0.46 -2.52 14.38
N SER A 143 -0.32 -3.39 15.37
CA SER A 143 -1.08 -4.62 15.44
C SER A 143 -1.63 -4.86 16.84
N ASP A 144 -2.63 -5.73 16.93
CA ASP A 144 -3.25 -6.15 18.18
C ASP A 144 -3.58 -7.64 18.13
N LEU A 145 -3.31 -8.34 19.23
CA LEU A 145 -3.61 -9.75 19.41
C LEU A 145 -4.37 -9.93 20.73
N ALA A 146 -5.56 -10.53 20.65
CA ALA A 146 -6.40 -10.74 21.83
C ALA A 146 -6.53 -12.22 22.19
N ASN A 147 -6.47 -12.51 23.49
CA ASN A 147 -6.64 -13.84 24.07
C ASN A 147 -5.74 -14.89 23.42
N VAL A 148 -4.44 -14.60 23.37
CA VAL A 148 -3.42 -15.48 22.83
C VAL A 148 -3.18 -16.64 23.80
N ASN A 149 -3.18 -17.86 23.26
CA ASN A 149 -2.78 -19.06 23.98
C ASN A 149 -1.83 -19.88 23.10
N LEU A 150 -0.55 -19.89 23.44
CA LEU A 150 0.46 -20.67 22.71
C LEU A 150 0.85 -22.01 23.37
N GLY A 151 0.08 -22.46 24.36
CA GLY A 151 0.41 -23.67 25.10
C GLY A 151 1.78 -23.58 25.78
N LYS A 152 2.63 -24.59 25.57
CA LYS A 152 3.98 -24.66 26.16
C LYS A 152 4.97 -23.65 25.59
N LEU A 153 4.64 -22.96 24.50
CA LEU A 153 5.49 -21.91 23.93
C LEU A 153 5.47 -20.61 24.77
N GLY A 154 4.58 -20.51 25.76
CA GLY A 154 4.50 -19.39 26.67
C GLY A 154 3.53 -18.31 26.20
N THR A 155 3.83 -17.07 26.57
CA THR A 155 3.05 -15.88 26.20
C THR A 155 3.78 -15.12 25.10
N LEU A 156 3.02 -14.51 24.19
CA LEU A 156 3.61 -13.54 23.26
C LEU A 156 3.96 -12.28 24.05
N PRO A 157 5.07 -11.60 23.71
CA PRO A 157 5.31 -10.25 24.20
C PRO A 157 4.09 -9.37 23.91
N ALA A 158 3.79 -8.43 24.80
CA ALA A 158 2.68 -7.50 24.58
C ALA A 158 2.85 -6.85 23.19
N ALA A 159 1.81 -6.94 22.36
CA ALA A 159 1.83 -6.54 20.95
C ALA A 159 2.02 -5.02 20.72
N THR A 160 2.32 -4.26 21.76
CA THR A 160 2.46 -2.80 21.73
C THR A 160 3.74 -2.35 21.02
N SER A 161 4.82 -3.11 21.12
CA SER A 161 6.09 -2.74 20.48
C SER A 161 6.22 -3.43 19.11
N PRO A 162 6.82 -2.77 18.10
CA PRO A 162 7.11 -3.41 16.82
C PRO A 162 8.11 -4.57 16.94
N ASN A 163 8.05 -5.50 15.98
CA ASN A 163 9.04 -6.54 15.71
C ASN A 163 9.37 -7.45 16.91
N GLN A 164 8.37 -7.79 17.72
CA GLN A 164 8.56 -8.67 18.87
C GLN A 164 8.68 -10.12 18.42
N LYS A 165 9.74 -10.81 18.83
CA LYS A 165 10.06 -12.16 18.36
C LYS A 165 9.97 -13.19 19.47
N LEU A 166 9.40 -14.34 19.15
CA LEU A 166 9.42 -15.56 19.94
C LEU A 166 10.03 -16.68 19.08
N GLY A 167 11.26 -17.06 19.42
CA GLY A 167 11.95 -18.16 18.76
C GLY A 167 11.52 -19.51 19.35
N ILE A 168 11.24 -20.48 18.47
CA ILE A 168 11.07 -21.89 18.81
C ILE A 168 12.31 -22.62 18.27
N PRO A 169 13.24 -23.05 19.15
CA PRO A 169 14.53 -23.60 18.73
C PRO A 169 14.42 -24.68 17.66
N GLY A 170 15.07 -24.46 16.52
CA GLY A 170 15.13 -25.42 15.40
C GLY A 170 13.81 -25.61 14.64
N VAL A 171 12.75 -24.86 14.95
CA VAL A 171 11.40 -25.09 14.40
C VAL A 171 10.89 -23.88 13.65
N ALA A 172 10.70 -22.76 14.35
CA ALA A 172 10.07 -21.57 13.80
C ALA A 172 10.46 -20.30 14.57
N GLU A 173 10.33 -19.15 13.93
CA GLU A 173 10.31 -17.84 14.56
C GLU A 173 8.91 -17.26 14.42
N ILE A 174 8.32 -16.81 15.53
CA ILE A 174 7.05 -16.10 15.53
C ILE A 174 7.35 -14.62 15.77
N THR A 175 7.02 -13.78 14.81
CA THR A 175 7.14 -12.32 14.92
C THR A 175 5.75 -11.70 15.05
N VAL A 176 5.59 -10.90 16.09
CA VAL A 176 4.38 -10.14 16.40
C VAL A 176 4.62 -8.68 16.09
N ASN A 177 3.62 -8.04 15.48
CA ASN A 177 3.71 -6.64 15.06
C ASN A 177 4.95 -6.40 14.18
N GLU A 178 5.19 -7.27 13.21
CA GLU A 178 6.29 -7.10 12.28
C GLU A 178 6.05 -5.84 11.46
N GLN A 179 6.97 -4.88 11.54
CA GLN A 179 6.90 -3.63 10.82
C GLN A 179 8.14 -3.48 9.95
N LEU A 180 7.92 -3.45 8.63
CA LEU A 180 8.96 -3.35 7.63
C LEU A 180 8.79 -2.04 6.85
N GLN A 181 9.65 -1.07 7.16
CA GLN A 181 9.79 0.14 6.38
C GLN A 181 10.55 -0.18 5.09
N ARG A 182 9.93 0.07 3.94
CA ARG A 182 10.53 -0.16 2.63
C ARG A 182 11.30 1.08 2.16
N TYR A 183 12.19 0.88 1.19
CA TYR A 183 13.02 1.94 0.61
C TYR A 183 12.19 3.04 -0.06
N ASP A 184 11.02 2.68 -0.60
CA ASP A 184 10.07 3.62 -1.21
C ASP A 184 9.27 4.44 -0.18
N GLY A 185 9.53 4.28 1.12
CA GLY A 185 8.81 4.97 2.19
C GLY A 185 7.48 4.30 2.58
N SER A 186 7.10 3.19 1.96
CA SER A 186 5.94 2.41 2.40
C SER A 186 6.21 1.62 3.68
N LEU A 187 5.16 1.40 4.47
CA LEU A 187 5.21 0.60 5.70
C LEU A 187 4.34 -0.65 5.53
N GLU A 188 4.96 -1.82 5.63
CA GLU A 188 4.25 -3.08 5.79
C GLU A 188 4.14 -3.42 7.27
N VAL A 189 2.93 -3.76 7.72
CA VAL A 189 2.66 -4.27 9.06
C VAL A 189 2.00 -5.64 8.97
N THR A 190 2.63 -6.63 9.57
CA THR A 190 2.06 -7.97 9.72
C THR A 190 1.83 -8.26 11.21
N ALA A 191 0.58 -8.53 11.58
CA ALA A 191 0.22 -8.72 12.98
C ALA A 191 0.84 -9.99 13.58
N LEU A 192 0.77 -11.11 12.84
CA LEU A 192 1.44 -12.36 13.20
C LEU A 192 2.13 -12.95 11.98
N HIS A 193 3.44 -13.06 12.05
CA HIS A 193 4.27 -13.71 11.06
C HIS A 193 4.91 -14.95 11.68
N ILE A 194 4.70 -16.11 11.06
CA ILE A 194 5.31 -17.38 11.47
C ILE A 194 6.27 -17.79 10.36
N LYS A 195 7.56 -17.80 10.67
CA LYS A 195 8.61 -18.24 9.77
C LYS A 195 9.12 -19.61 10.21
N LEU A 196 8.92 -20.62 9.37
CA LEU A 196 9.50 -21.94 9.58
C LEU A 196 10.98 -21.90 9.17
N LEU A 197 11.87 -22.25 10.11
CA LEU A 197 13.31 -22.02 9.95
C LEU A 197 14.01 -23.06 9.07
N GLY A 198 13.34 -24.17 8.74
CA GLY A 198 13.97 -25.31 8.09
C GLY A 198 14.95 -26.06 9.00
N GLY A 199 15.23 -27.32 8.67
CA GLY A 199 16.24 -28.11 9.38
C GLY A 199 16.26 -29.58 8.95
N LYS A 200 17.44 -30.20 8.98
CA LYS A 200 17.64 -31.65 8.71
C LYS A 200 17.57 -32.52 9.97
N THR A 201 17.49 -31.90 11.14
CA THR A 201 17.44 -32.54 12.46
C THR A 201 16.00 -32.73 12.92
N THR A 202 15.76 -33.79 13.70
CA THR A 202 14.49 -34.09 14.35
C THR A 202 13.96 -32.86 15.10
N GLY A 203 12.86 -32.26 14.61
CA GLY A 203 12.24 -31.06 15.18
C GLY A 203 11.81 -30.02 14.15
N ALA A 204 12.37 -30.05 12.93
CA ALA A 204 11.95 -29.13 11.87
C ALA A 204 10.55 -29.48 11.35
N LEU A 205 9.68 -28.48 11.20
CA LEU A 205 8.34 -28.65 10.59
C LEU A 205 8.38 -28.48 9.06
N GLY A 206 9.39 -27.76 8.57
CA GLY A 206 9.44 -27.29 7.19
C GLY A 206 10.15 -25.95 7.09
N SER A 207 9.99 -25.28 5.96
CA SER A 207 10.49 -23.94 5.67
C SER A 207 9.40 -23.06 5.04
N GLY A 208 9.52 -21.75 5.20
CA GLY A 208 8.63 -20.78 4.57
C GLY A 208 7.84 -19.96 5.58
N ASP A 209 6.84 -19.24 5.10
CA ASP A 209 6.23 -18.15 5.83
C ASP A 209 4.70 -18.27 5.85
N VAL A 210 4.12 -17.95 7.00
CA VAL A 210 2.67 -17.78 7.19
C VAL A 210 2.44 -16.40 7.78
N LYS A 211 1.68 -15.56 7.09
CA LYS A 211 1.34 -14.20 7.52
C LYS A 211 -0.16 -14.11 7.78
N LEU A 212 -0.54 -13.65 8.97
CA LEU A 212 -1.92 -13.40 9.36
C LEU A 212 -2.11 -11.91 9.65
N ALA A 213 -3.15 -11.34 9.05
CA ALA A 213 -3.47 -9.92 9.02
C ALA A 213 -2.26 -9.05 8.64
N SER A 214 -2.12 -8.78 7.35
CA SER A 214 -1.04 -7.95 6.84
C SER A 214 -1.60 -6.77 6.05
N VAL A 215 -0.98 -5.61 6.23
CA VAL A 215 -1.35 -4.35 5.60
C VAL A 215 -0.10 -3.64 5.11
N THR A 216 -0.23 -2.90 4.02
CA THR A 216 0.81 -2.00 3.51
C THR A 216 0.19 -0.65 3.22
N CYS A 217 0.79 0.41 3.74
CA CYS A 217 0.45 1.78 3.42
C CYS A 217 1.64 2.41 2.70
N GLY A 218 1.37 3.01 1.55
CA GLY A 218 2.34 3.70 0.72
C GLY A 218 2.92 4.93 1.40
N PRO A 219 4.03 5.45 0.86
CA PRO A 219 4.66 6.65 1.39
C PRO A 219 3.65 7.81 1.44
N SER A 220 3.61 8.49 2.56
CA SER A 220 2.92 9.77 2.66
C SER A 220 3.71 10.81 1.86
N LYS A 221 3.09 11.42 0.85
CA LYS A 221 3.62 12.63 0.23
C LYS A 221 3.16 13.82 1.08
N GLU A 222 4.08 14.67 1.50
CA GLU A 222 3.70 15.94 2.13
C GLU A 222 2.96 16.79 1.09
N ARG A 223 1.81 17.33 1.46
CA ARG A 223 1.02 18.16 0.54
C ARG A 223 1.79 19.47 0.33
N ALA A 224 2.08 19.80 -0.93
CA ALA A 224 2.60 21.12 -1.24
C ALA A 224 1.61 22.19 -0.71
N PRO A 225 2.09 23.31 -0.14
CA PRO A 225 1.23 24.40 0.27
C PRO A 225 0.32 24.80 -0.90
N GLU A 226 -0.98 24.86 -0.64
CA GLU A 226 -1.93 25.32 -1.64
C GLU A 226 -1.55 26.77 -2.00
N ALA A 227 -1.26 27.01 -3.28
CA ALA A 227 -0.89 28.34 -3.73
C ALA A 227 -2.04 29.30 -3.38
N PRO A 228 -1.75 30.51 -2.87
CA PRO A 228 -2.79 31.47 -2.56
C PRO A 228 -3.67 31.70 -3.80
N PRO A 229 -5.00 31.86 -3.61
CA PRO A 229 -5.92 32.06 -4.72
C PRO A 229 -5.40 33.20 -5.59
N LYS A 230 -5.25 32.92 -6.89
CA LYS A 230 -4.87 33.94 -7.87
C LYS A 230 -5.93 35.05 -7.79
N PRO A 231 -5.54 36.32 -7.58
CA PRO A 231 -6.51 37.41 -7.58
C PRO A 231 -7.25 37.43 -8.92
N GLU A 232 -8.56 37.19 -8.89
CA GLU A 232 -9.44 37.45 -10.01
C GLU A 232 -9.78 38.95 -10.00
N GLY A 233 -9.05 39.75 -10.79
CA GLY A 233 -9.39 41.16 -10.93
C GLY A 233 -8.46 41.97 -11.84
N PRO A 234 -8.99 42.79 -12.76
CA PRO A 234 -8.20 43.60 -13.67
C PRO A 234 -7.76 44.87 -12.96
N GLY A 235 -6.46 45.15 -12.98
CA GLY A 235 -5.97 46.38 -12.37
C GLY A 235 -4.47 46.37 -12.27
N GLN A 236 -3.81 46.67 -13.38
CA GLN A 236 -2.42 47.09 -13.35
C GLN A 236 -2.35 48.38 -12.52
N VAL A 237 -2.02 48.26 -11.23
CA VAL A 237 -1.77 49.43 -10.39
C VAL A 237 -0.44 50.01 -10.86
N VAL A 238 -0.52 51.01 -11.74
CA VAL A 238 0.61 51.89 -12.03
C VAL A 238 0.86 52.70 -10.76
N VAL A 239 1.81 52.24 -9.94
CA VAL A 239 2.34 53.03 -8.85
C VAL A 239 3.16 54.15 -9.49
N VAL A 240 2.56 55.34 -9.61
CA VAL A 240 3.33 56.57 -9.87
C VAL A 240 3.97 56.98 -8.54
N PRO A 241 5.30 56.99 -8.40
CA PRO A 241 5.95 57.49 -7.20
C PRO A 241 5.61 58.97 -7.01
N ALA A 242 5.25 59.38 -5.79
CA ALA A 242 5.07 60.78 -5.46
C ALA A 242 6.38 61.55 -5.73
N GLY A 243 6.38 62.42 -6.74
CA GLY A 243 7.53 63.24 -7.13
C GLY A 243 7.97 63.14 -8.59
N ALA A 244 7.31 62.34 -9.44
CA ALA A 244 7.59 62.37 -10.88
C ALA A 244 7.07 63.67 -11.52
N PRO A 245 7.89 64.41 -12.29
CA PRO A 245 7.42 65.59 -13.02
C PRO A 245 6.37 65.18 -14.05
N GLN A 246 5.24 65.87 -14.04
CA GLN A 246 4.19 65.79 -15.07
C GLN A 246 4.76 66.39 -16.37
N THR A 247 5.40 65.58 -17.20
CA THR A 247 5.75 65.96 -18.57
C THR A 247 4.84 65.23 -19.55
N GLY A 248 3.99 65.98 -20.24
CA GLY A 248 3.37 65.57 -21.49
C GLY A 248 1.92 65.11 -21.36
N ASP A 249 1.02 66.08 -21.36
CA ASP A 249 -0.35 65.91 -21.83
C ASP A 249 -0.32 65.41 -23.27
N GLY A 250 -0.61 64.12 -23.46
CA GLY A 250 -0.53 63.38 -24.72
C GLY A 250 -1.46 63.89 -25.83
N SER A 251 -1.23 65.09 -26.31
CA SER A 251 -1.86 65.67 -27.48
C SER A 251 -0.77 66.05 -28.50
N LEU A 252 -1.06 65.73 -29.76
CA LEU A 252 -0.36 66.15 -30.99
C LEU A 252 0.70 65.19 -31.55
N ALA A 253 0.24 64.26 -32.39
CA ALA A 253 0.85 64.00 -33.70
C ALA A 253 -0.19 63.33 -34.63
N THR A 254 -1.13 64.14 -35.13
CA THR A 254 -1.77 63.92 -36.43
C THR A 254 -0.92 64.58 -37.51
N GLU A 255 -0.68 63.82 -38.56
CA GLU A 255 -0.44 64.22 -39.96
C GLU A 255 0.92 64.80 -40.38
N GLY A 256 1.49 64.11 -41.38
CA GLY A 256 2.69 64.40 -42.16
C GLY A 256 2.96 63.24 -43.11
#